data_AF-A0A522WPI0-F1
#
_entry.id   AF-A0A522WPI0-F1
#
_cell.length_a   1.000
_cell.length_b   1.000
_cell.length_c   1.000
_cell.angle_alpha   90.00
_cell.angle_beta   90.00
_cell.angle_gamma   90.00
#
_symmetry.space_group_name_H-M   'P 1'
#
loop_
_entity.id
_entity.type
_entity.pdbx_description
1 polymer ?
#
loop_
_entity_poly.entity_id
_entity_poly.type
_entity_poly.pdbx_seq_one_letter_code
_entity_poly.pdbx_strand_id
1 'polypeptide(L)'
;MMNDKQRFFNLALLLSLSAATPAYAALEGKLNDTGIQSCGDGTGFVLDCPVTNYQGQDGDYGRDAKAKTGTLVKTGAGNAGFDFTKIANDGSTLPETAQLGAGPKDWACTQDNVTGLLWEVKTNDSGLRDKANSFSWYNPDKTRNGGDAGGQNKGTCTGGINCDTQGYTSAVNELKLCGKSDWRMPNITELLGIKDYSRDAPTIDTAYFPDTGPNDWHWSSVSYIGKRSEAWAASSYYGGSAHPPKIYGFSLFHVRLVSGGQ
;
A
#
# COMPACT_ATOMS: atom_id res chain seq x y z
N MET A 1 -79.27 4.28 15.23
CA MET A 1 -79.48 4.64 13.81
C MET A 1 -78.34 5.53 13.36
N MET A 2 -77.93 5.30 12.11
CA MET A 2 -76.72 5.76 11.41
C MET A 2 -76.44 7.27 11.39
N ASN A 3 -75.13 7.52 11.19
CA ASN A 3 -74.48 8.57 10.39
C ASN A 3 -74.30 9.96 11.02
N ASP A 4 -73.10 10.56 11.10
CA ASP A 4 -71.88 10.65 10.26
C ASP A 4 -71.76 12.12 9.82
N LYS A 5 -70.67 12.78 10.26
CA LYS A 5 -69.78 13.60 9.41
C LYS A 5 -68.75 14.41 10.21
N GLN A 6 -67.51 13.93 10.08
CA GLN A 6 -66.29 14.69 9.78
C GLN A 6 -65.82 15.77 10.77
N ARG A 7 -64.95 15.37 11.70
CA ARG A 7 -63.97 16.26 12.33
C ARG A 7 -62.66 16.18 11.55
N PHE A 8 -62.23 17.31 10.99
CA PHE A 8 -60.90 17.49 10.41
C PHE A 8 -59.85 17.42 11.52
N PHE A 9 -59.03 16.36 11.54
CA PHE A 9 -57.80 16.30 12.32
C PHE A 9 -56.67 16.89 11.47
N ASN A 10 -56.19 18.09 11.84
CA ASN A 10 -54.92 18.61 11.37
C ASN A 10 -53.79 17.80 12.01
N LEU A 11 -53.26 16.82 11.27
CA LEU A 11 -52.04 16.11 11.64
C LEU A 11 -50.85 17.00 11.26
N ALA A 12 -50.37 17.82 12.20
CA ALA A 12 -49.09 18.49 12.06
C ALA A 12 -47.99 17.41 12.18
N LEU A 13 -47.55 16.89 11.03
CA LEU A 13 -46.39 16.01 10.93
C LEU A 13 -45.13 16.86 11.23
N LEU A 14 -44.67 16.83 12.47
CA LEU A 14 -43.34 17.29 12.84
C LEU A 14 -42.32 16.32 12.22
N LEU A 15 -41.93 16.60 10.97
CA LEU A 15 -40.71 16.07 10.38
C LEU A 15 -39.53 16.68 11.16
N SER A 16 -39.03 15.96 12.15
CA SER A 16 -37.67 16.19 12.61
C SER A 16 -36.75 15.84 11.44
N LEU A 17 -36.29 16.88 10.73
CA LEU A 17 -35.10 16.76 9.89
C LEU A 17 -33.94 16.47 10.84
N SER A 18 -33.72 15.19 11.13
CA SER A 18 -32.37 14.71 11.39
C SER A 18 -31.59 15.03 10.13
N ALA A 19 -30.82 16.12 10.17
CA ALA A 19 -29.70 16.27 9.26
C ALA A 19 -28.76 15.13 9.62
N ALA A 20 -28.99 13.96 9.02
CA ALA A 20 -27.94 13.00 8.80
C ALA A 20 -26.92 13.77 7.97
N THR A 21 -25.90 14.29 8.65
CA THR A 21 -24.66 14.65 7.99
C THR A 21 -24.35 13.45 7.11
N PRO A 22 -24.17 13.63 5.79
CA PRO A 22 -23.51 12.57 5.05
C PRO A 22 -22.18 12.43 5.78
N ALA A 23 -22.01 11.31 6.46
CA ALA A 23 -20.68 10.80 6.74
C ALA A 23 -20.09 10.53 5.35
N TYR A 24 -19.59 11.60 4.72
CA TYR A 24 -18.35 11.51 4.01
C TYR A 24 -17.37 11.07 5.08
N ALA A 25 -17.32 9.76 5.32
CA ALA A 25 -16.18 9.15 5.97
C ALA A 25 -15.00 9.66 5.16
N ALA A 26 -14.17 10.47 5.81
CA ALA A 26 -12.86 10.81 5.30
C ALA A 26 -12.11 9.48 5.18
N LEU A 27 -12.23 8.85 4.01
CA LEU A 27 -11.46 7.70 3.58
C LEU A 27 -10.43 8.19 2.54
N GLU A 28 -9.94 9.42 2.71
CA GLU A 28 -8.58 9.74 2.31
C GLU A 28 -7.67 9.05 3.34
N GLY A 29 -6.97 8.02 2.86
CA GLY A 29 -6.29 7.03 3.69
C GLY A 29 -5.37 7.65 4.74
N LYS A 30 -5.43 7.11 5.96
CA LYS A 30 -4.42 7.39 6.98
C LYS A 30 -3.11 6.82 6.45
N LEU A 31 -2.06 7.63 6.37
CA LEU A 31 -0.73 7.17 6.02
C LEU A 31 -0.17 6.33 7.17
N ASN A 32 0.63 5.31 6.85
CA ASN A 32 1.61 4.87 7.83
C ASN A 32 2.54 6.04 8.10
N ASP A 33 2.90 6.21 9.36
CA ASP A 33 3.92 7.19 9.75
C ASP A 33 5.30 6.75 9.21
N THR A 34 6.39 7.38 9.62
CA THR A 34 7.70 7.11 8.99
C THR A 34 8.46 5.94 9.61
N GLY A 35 8.07 5.49 10.80
CA GLY A 35 8.83 4.57 11.64
C GLY A 35 9.75 5.27 12.65
N ILE A 36 9.96 6.58 12.53
CA ILE A 36 10.94 7.34 13.34
C ILE A 36 10.34 7.70 14.70
N GLN A 37 10.92 7.14 15.75
CA GLN A 37 10.51 7.40 17.14
C GLN A 37 11.50 8.29 17.92
N SER A 38 12.56 8.75 17.27
CA SER A 38 13.61 9.57 17.88
C SER A 38 13.66 10.97 17.32
N CYS A 39 14.31 11.85 18.06
CA CYS A 39 14.57 13.24 17.71
C CYS A 39 16.07 13.50 17.65
N GLY A 40 16.45 14.63 17.05
CA GLY A 40 17.81 15.13 17.02
C GLY A 40 17.96 16.55 17.55
N ASP A 41 19.20 16.98 17.71
CA ASP A 41 19.59 18.31 18.20
C ASP A 41 20.70 18.96 17.35
N GLY A 42 20.93 18.43 16.15
CA GLY A 42 22.02 18.83 15.26
C GLY A 42 23.37 18.18 15.57
N THR A 43 23.50 17.46 16.69
CA THR A 43 24.69 16.67 17.05
C THR A 43 24.41 15.17 17.16
N GLY A 44 23.22 14.81 17.66
CA GLY A 44 22.68 13.44 17.68
C GLY A 44 21.32 13.35 16.97
N PHE A 45 20.90 12.13 16.65
CA PHE A 45 19.63 11.83 15.96
C PHE A 45 18.83 10.67 16.60
N VAL A 46 19.29 10.16 17.74
CA VAL A 46 18.65 9.07 18.51
C VAL A 46 18.34 9.56 19.93
N LEU A 47 17.68 10.72 20.04
CA LEU A 47 17.29 11.32 21.31
C LEU A 47 15.81 11.07 21.63
N ASP A 48 15.47 11.17 22.91
CA ASP A 48 14.08 11.17 23.34
C ASP A 48 13.38 12.46 22.92
N CYS A 49 12.12 12.30 22.52
CA CYS A 49 11.26 13.38 22.04
C CYS A 49 10.29 13.83 23.16
N PRO A 50 9.98 15.13 23.28
CA PRO A 50 10.52 16.22 22.49
C PRO A 50 11.88 16.71 22.99
N VAL A 51 12.70 17.18 22.04
CA VAL A 51 13.98 17.83 22.37
C VAL A 51 13.78 19.33 22.54
N THR A 52 14.27 19.90 23.64
CA THR A 52 14.12 21.33 23.93
C THR A 52 14.83 22.18 22.86
N ASN A 53 14.15 23.18 22.32
CA ASN A 53 14.57 24.04 21.19
C ASN A 53 14.64 23.35 19.81
N TYR A 54 14.26 22.08 19.72
CA TYR A 54 14.17 21.32 18.47
C TYR A 54 12.80 20.64 18.35
N GLN A 55 11.73 21.32 18.76
CA GLN A 55 10.37 20.79 18.62
C GLN A 55 9.94 20.79 17.15
N GLY A 56 8.95 19.97 16.79
CA GLY A 56 8.46 19.91 15.42
C GLY A 56 8.99 18.71 14.63
N GLN A 57 9.69 17.79 15.29
CA GLN A 57 10.33 16.65 14.65
C GLN A 57 9.36 15.48 14.49
N ASP A 58 9.70 14.55 13.62
CA ASP A 58 8.88 13.39 13.28
C ASP A 58 8.49 12.57 14.53
N GLY A 59 9.47 12.24 15.36
CA GLY A 59 9.26 11.50 16.61
C GLY A 59 8.46 12.24 17.69
N ASP A 60 8.12 13.53 17.50
CA ASP A 60 7.24 14.28 18.41
C ASP A 60 5.75 13.96 18.18
N TYR A 61 5.38 13.48 16.99
CA TYR A 61 3.98 13.42 16.54
C TYR A 61 3.57 12.07 15.96
N GLY A 62 2.31 12.01 15.53
CA GLY A 62 1.82 10.91 14.72
C GLY A 62 1.58 9.61 15.48
N ARG A 63 1.64 8.52 14.73
CA ARG A 63 1.49 7.15 15.24
C ARG A 63 2.82 6.66 15.82
N ASP A 64 3.96 7.10 15.32
CA ASP A 64 5.28 6.70 15.83
C ASP A 64 5.49 7.15 17.28
N ALA A 65 5.15 8.40 17.61
CA ALA A 65 5.20 8.91 18.98
C ALA A 65 4.24 8.17 19.93
N LYS A 66 3.02 7.84 19.44
CA LYS A 66 2.05 7.05 20.22
C LYS A 66 2.53 5.62 20.45
N ALA A 67 3.19 5.02 19.45
CA ALA A 67 3.77 3.70 19.58
C ALA A 67 4.89 3.68 20.62
N LYS A 68 5.75 4.72 20.63
CA LYS A 68 6.85 4.85 21.60
C LYS A 68 6.37 4.88 23.04
N THR A 69 5.26 5.57 23.29
CA THR A 69 4.64 5.68 24.62
C THR A 69 3.73 4.52 24.98
N GLY A 70 3.57 3.52 24.09
CA GLY A 70 2.67 2.39 24.31
C GLY A 70 1.18 2.76 24.28
N THR A 71 0.83 3.94 23.77
CA THR A 71 -0.56 4.43 23.70
C THR A 71 -1.23 4.15 22.35
N LEU A 72 -0.45 3.70 21.35
CA LEU A 72 -0.98 3.30 20.06
C LEU A 72 -1.64 1.92 20.15
N VAL A 73 -2.95 1.88 19.95
CA VAL A 73 -3.68 0.61 19.74
C VAL A 73 -3.48 0.17 18.30
N LYS A 74 -3.01 -1.07 18.12
CA LYS A 74 -2.86 -1.73 16.82
C LYS A 74 -3.82 -2.91 16.68
N THR A 75 -4.25 -3.18 15.46
CA THR A 75 -5.02 -4.38 15.11
C THR A 75 -4.11 -5.59 14.90
N GLY A 76 -2.99 -5.37 14.22
CA GLY A 76 -1.92 -6.33 13.98
C GLY A 76 -0.61 -5.90 14.63
N ALA A 77 0.51 -6.16 13.95
CA ALA A 77 1.84 -5.79 14.43
C ALA A 77 2.61 -5.00 13.35
N GLY A 78 3.91 -4.78 13.55
CA GLY A 78 4.73 -3.93 12.68
C GLY A 78 5.47 -2.88 13.50
N ASN A 79 6.52 -2.31 12.92
CA ASN A 79 7.35 -1.31 13.61
C ASN A 79 6.56 -0.02 13.92
N ALA A 80 6.86 0.63 15.05
CA ALA A 80 6.38 1.97 15.42
C ALA A 80 4.91 2.27 15.02
N GLY A 81 4.65 3.18 14.07
CA GLY A 81 3.33 3.57 13.62
C GLY A 81 2.64 2.59 12.66
N PHE A 82 3.38 1.67 12.03
CA PHE A 82 2.86 0.68 11.09
C PHE A 82 1.95 -0.35 11.79
N ASP A 83 0.94 -0.84 11.08
CA ASP A 83 -0.01 -1.82 11.61
C ASP A 83 -0.44 -2.80 10.51
N PHE A 84 0.06 -4.03 10.59
CA PHE A 84 0.00 -5.04 9.56
C PHE A 84 -0.57 -6.36 10.06
N THR A 85 -1.41 -6.99 9.24
CA THR A 85 -1.98 -8.32 9.46
C THR A 85 -1.64 -9.24 8.29
N LYS A 86 -1.18 -10.47 8.60
CA LYS A 86 -0.91 -11.50 7.59
C LYS A 86 -2.22 -12.08 7.07
N ILE A 87 -2.34 -12.20 5.76
CA ILE A 87 -3.51 -12.76 5.07
C ILE A 87 -3.10 -13.97 4.25
N ALA A 88 -3.89 -15.04 4.36
CA ALA A 88 -3.66 -16.30 3.68
C ALA A 88 -3.96 -16.24 2.17
N ASN A 89 -3.48 -17.22 1.40
CA ASN A 89 -3.84 -17.38 -0.01
C ASN A 89 -5.36 -17.41 -0.26
N ASP A 90 -6.16 -17.95 0.68
CA ASP A 90 -7.63 -17.98 0.58
C ASP A 90 -8.34 -16.73 1.13
N GLY A 91 -7.59 -15.73 1.58
CA GLY A 91 -8.10 -14.46 2.10
C GLY A 91 -8.42 -14.44 3.60
N SER A 92 -8.22 -15.55 4.33
CA SER A 92 -8.41 -15.56 5.78
C SER A 92 -7.27 -14.87 6.54
N THR A 93 -7.59 -14.25 7.68
CA THR A 93 -6.60 -13.62 8.56
C THR A 93 -5.75 -14.67 9.28
N LEU A 94 -4.46 -14.41 9.42
CA LEU A 94 -3.49 -15.32 10.02
C LEU A 94 -2.81 -14.73 11.25
N PRO A 95 -2.33 -15.59 12.17
CA PRO A 95 -1.47 -15.14 13.26
C PRO A 95 -0.12 -14.62 12.74
N GLU A 96 0.57 -13.81 13.53
CA GLU A 96 1.89 -13.26 13.22
C GLU A 96 2.94 -14.35 12.91
N THR A 97 2.82 -15.52 13.56
CA THR A 97 3.71 -16.67 13.39
C THR A 97 3.50 -17.44 12.07
N ALA A 98 2.49 -17.09 11.28
CA ALA A 98 2.21 -17.75 10.01
C ALA A 98 3.38 -17.61 9.02
N GLN A 99 3.64 -18.70 8.32
CA GLN A 99 4.73 -18.83 7.36
C GLN A 99 4.24 -18.54 5.94
N LEU A 100 5.10 -17.92 5.14
CA LEU A 100 4.88 -17.70 3.72
C LEU A 100 4.86 -19.04 2.99
N GLY A 101 3.89 -19.25 2.09
CA GLY A 101 3.76 -20.51 1.37
C GLY A 101 2.69 -20.49 0.29
N ALA A 102 2.52 -21.65 -0.36
CA ALA A 102 1.60 -21.83 -1.50
C ALA A 102 0.27 -22.50 -1.11
N GLY A 103 0.15 -23.04 0.11
CA GLY A 103 -1.06 -23.66 0.60
C GLY A 103 -2.19 -22.63 0.85
N PRO A 104 -3.47 -23.03 0.79
CA PRO A 104 -4.61 -22.10 0.95
C PRO A 104 -4.59 -21.29 2.26
N LYS A 105 -4.03 -21.88 3.33
CA LYS A 105 -3.89 -21.26 4.66
C LYS A 105 -2.50 -20.69 4.94
N ASP A 106 -1.59 -20.78 3.99
CA ASP A 106 -0.27 -20.17 4.12
C ASP A 106 -0.37 -18.67 3.84
N TRP A 107 0.52 -17.91 4.47
CA TRP A 107 0.57 -16.46 4.29
C TRP A 107 0.96 -16.10 2.85
N ALA A 108 0.30 -15.09 2.29
CA ALA A 108 0.55 -14.61 0.92
C ALA A 108 0.36 -13.10 0.71
N CYS A 109 -0.35 -12.41 1.60
CA CYS A 109 -0.56 -10.97 1.53
C CYS A 109 -0.42 -10.28 2.89
N THR A 110 -0.14 -8.98 2.87
CA THR A 110 -0.07 -8.13 4.06
C THR A 110 -1.18 -7.10 4.00
N GLN A 111 -2.14 -7.19 4.91
CA GLN A 111 -3.12 -6.13 5.12
C GLN A 111 -2.46 -5.00 5.90
N ASP A 112 -2.51 -3.80 5.36
CA ASP A 112 -2.21 -2.57 6.07
C ASP A 112 -3.51 -2.07 6.73
N ASN A 113 -3.55 -2.11 8.06
CA ASN A 113 -4.70 -1.72 8.85
C ASN A 113 -4.85 -0.20 8.99
N VAL A 114 -3.81 0.56 8.64
CA VAL A 114 -3.82 2.03 8.68
C VAL A 114 -4.42 2.57 7.38
N THR A 115 -3.91 2.13 6.24
CA THR A 115 -4.34 2.59 4.91
C THR A 115 -5.56 1.82 4.37
N GLY A 116 -5.81 0.61 4.88
CA GLY A 116 -6.83 -0.30 4.36
C GLY A 116 -6.38 -1.06 3.10
N LEU A 117 -5.15 -0.86 2.62
CA LEU A 117 -4.61 -1.51 1.44
C LEU A 117 -4.18 -2.95 1.73
N LEU A 118 -4.44 -3.86 0.80
CA LEU A 118 -3.91 -5.21 0.84
C LEU A 118 -2.73 -5.33 -0.13
N TRP A 119 -1.57 -5.71 0.38
CA TRP A 119 -0.34 -5.80 -0.38
C TRP A 119 0.02 -7.24 -0.72
N GLU A 120 0.48 -7.44 -1.95
CA GLU A 120 1.10 -8.68 -2.39
C GLU A 120 2.40 -8.93 -1.62
N VAL A 121 2.63 -10.14 -1.12
CA VAL A 121 3.94 -10.57 -0.60
C VAL A 121 4.71 -11.30 -1.70
N LYS A 122 6.03 -11.07 -1.82
CA LYS A 122 6.87 -11.73 -2.82
C LYS A 122 7.31 -13.10 -2.31
N THR A 123 7.72 -13.99 -3.21
CA THR A 123 8.25 -15.33 -2.89
C THR A 123 9.67 -15.51 -3.42
N ASN A 124 10.29 -16.63 -3.08
CA ASN A 124 11.59 -17.05 -3.61
C ASN A 124 11.51 -18.53 -4.01
N ASP A 125 10.68 -18.81 -5.01
CA ASP A 125 10.22 -20.14 -5.42
C ASP A 125 10.21 -20.35 -6.95
N SER A 126 10.77 -19.41 -7.72
CA SER A 126 10.69 -19.34 -9.18
C SER A 126 9.26 -19.30 -9.73
N GLY A 127 8.27 -19.01 -8.90
CA GLY A 127 6.86 -18.89 -9.28
C GLY A 127 6.49 -17.50 -9.79
N LEU A 128 5.19 -17.30 -10.05
CA LEU A 128 4.64 -16.04 -10.56
C LEU A 128 5.08 -14.81 -9.74
N ARG A 129 5.09 -14.94 -8.41
CA ARG A 129 5.42 -13.86 -7.47
C ARG A 129 6.89 -13.86 -7.02
N ASP A 130 7.76 -14.56 -7.74
CA ASP A 130 9.17 -14.67 -7.37
C ASP A 130 9.85 -13.29 -7.36
N LYS A 131 10.72 -13.06 -6.37
CA LYS A 131 11.47 -11.81 -6.22
C LYS A 131 12.45 -11.54 -7.35
N ALA A 132 12.94 -12.56 -8.04
CA ALA A 132 13.83 -12.40 -9.18
C ALA A 132 13.09 -11.96 -10.45
N ASN A 133 11.74 -12.00 -10.45
CA ASN A 133 10.96 -11.51 -11.57
C ASN A 133 11.12 -9.99 -11.70
N SER A 134 11.36 -9.57 -12.94
CA SER A 134 11.53 -8.17 -13.33
C SER A 134 10.61 -7.86 -14.51
N PHE A 135 10.09 -6.64 -14.54
CA PHE A 135 9.03 -6.25 -15.46
C PHE A 135 9.38 -4.94 -16.16
N SER A 136 9.09 -4.87 -17.44
CA SER A 136 9.01 -3.58 -18.13
C SER A 136 7.71 -2.86 -17.79
N TRP A 137 7.74 -1.54 -17.80
CA TRP A 137 6.54 -0.76 -17.56
C TRP A 137 5.67 -0.77 -18.82
N TYR A 138 4.45 -1.28 -18.72
CA TYR A 138 3.46 -1.31 -19.79
C TYR A 138 2.04 -1.06 -19.27
N ASN A 139 1.34 -0.11 -19.87
CA ASN A 139 -0.07 0.15 -19.61
C ASN A 139 -0.80 0.53 -20.92
N PRO A 140 -1.69 -0.35 -21.45
CA PRO A 140 -2.41 -0.09 -22.69
C PRO A 140 -3.52 0.96 -22.55
N ASP A 141 -3.95 1.28 -21.33
CA ASP A 141 -4.97 2.29 -21.07
C ASP A 141 -4.42 3.69 -21.33
N LYS A 142 -4.81 4.27 -22.47
CA LYS A 142 -4.41 5.61 -22.91
C LYS A 142 -4.83 6.71 -21.94
N THR A 143 -5.77 6.46 -21.04
CA THR A 143 -6.18 7.44 -20.03
C THR A 143 -5.27 7.42 -18.80
N ARG A 144 -4.44 6.39 -18.64
CA ARG A 144 -3.61 6.15 -17.44
C ARG A 144 -2.11 6.03 -17.72
N ASN A 145 -1.68 6.17 -18.97
CA ASN A 145 -0.28 5.95 -19.36
C ASN A 145 0.51 7.21 -19.74
N GLY A 146 -0.04 8.40 -19.49
CA GLY A 146 0.62 9.67 -19.83
C GLY A 146 0.90 9.83 -21.33
N GLY A 147 0.17 9.09 -22.18
CA GLY A 147 0.34 9.04 -23.62
C GLY A 147 1.35 8.01 -24.13
N ASP A 148 2.19 7.42 -23.29
CA ASP A 148 3.15 6.39 -23.70
C ASP A 148 2.84 5.07 -23.00
N ALA A 149 2.44 4.08 -23.78
CA ALA A 149 2.07 2.76 -23.26
C ALA A 149 3.26 2.01 -22.65
N GLY A 150 4.50 2.39 -22.96
CA GLY A 150 5.69 1.69 -22.48
C GLY A 150 6.01 0.40 -23.25
N GLY A 151 6.84 -0.46 -22.66
CA GLY A 151 7.43 -1.61 -23.33
C GLY A 151 6.70 -2.91 -23.00
N GLN A 152 6.07 -3.54 -23.99
CA GLN A 152 5.41 -4.83 -23.82
C GLN A 152 6.43 -5.98 -23.78
N ASN A 153 6.29 -6.85 -22.79
CA ASN A 153 7.05 -8.09 -22.60
C ASN A 153 8.57 -7.93 -22.76
N LYS A 154 9.19 -6.98 -22.03
CA LYS A 154 10.65 -6.75 -22.08
C LYS A 154 11.40 -7.12 -20.80
N GLY A 155 10.69 -7.50 -19.74
CA GLY A 155 11.30 -8.02 -18.51
C GLY A 155 11.71 -9.49 -18.59
N THR A 156 12.16 -10.01 -17.46
CA THR A 156 12.51 -11.42 -17.26
C THR A 156 11.70 -11.94 -16.09
N CYS A 157 10.81 -12.89 -16.35
CA CYS A 157 9.90 -13.43 -15.36
C CYS A 157 9.52 -14.88 -15.67
N THR A 158 9.00 -15.59 -14.68
CA THR A 158 8.45 -16.93 -14.82
C THR A 158 6.91 -16.92 -14.92
N GLY A 159 6.28 -18.09 -15.04
CA GLY A 159 4.82 -18.23 -15.04
C GLY A 159 4.14 -18.14 -16.41
N GLY A 160 4.91 -18.04 -17.50
CA GLY A 160 4.36 -18.08 -18.87
C GLY A 160 3.54 -16.84 -19.26
N ILE A 161 3.78 -15.72 -18.59
CA ILE A 161 3.10 -14.45 -18.82
C ILE A 161 3.95 -13.50 -19.66
N ASN A 162 3.37 -12.40 -20.12
CA ASN A 162 4.16 -11.28 -20.60
C ASN A 162 4.87 -10.61 -19.40
N CYS A 163 6.19 -10.49 -19.47
CA CYS A 163 7.02 -9.90 -18.42
C CYS A 163 6.98 -8.37 -18.46
N ASP A 164 5.78 -7.84 -18.28
CA ASP A 164 5.49 -6.42 -18.13
C ASP A 164 4.43 -6.20 -17.04
N THR A 165 4.28 -4.94 -16.59
CA THR A 165 3.38 -4.60 -15.47
C THR A 165 1.92 -5.00 -15.73
N GLN A 166 1.43 -4.91 -16.98
CA GLN A 166 0.07 -5.28 -17.31
C GLN A 166 -0.12 -6.80 -17.31
N GLY A 167 0.80 -7.55 -17.93
CA GLY A 167 0.77 -9.00 -17.94
C GLY A 167 0.82 -9.58 -16.54
N TYR A 168 1.68 -9.03 -15.69
CA TYR A 168 1.79 -9.43 -14.29
C TYR A 168 0.51 -9.14 -13.49
N THR A 169 -0.02 -7.93 -13.62
CA THR A 169 -1.27 -7.54 -12.94
C THR A 169 -2.43 -8.44 -13.35
N SER A 170 -2.57 -8.75 -14.64
CA SER A 170 -3.61 -9.67 -15.12
C SER A 170 -3.46 -11.07 -14.52
N ALA A 171 -2.25 -11.61 -14.49
CA ALA A 171 -2.00 -12.95 -13.98
C ALA A 171 -2.29 -13.10 -12.47
N VAL A 172 -1.94 -12.10 -11.65
CA VAL A 172 -2.26 -12.12 -10.21
C VAL A 172 -3.77 -12.00 -9.97
N ASN A 173 -4.49 -11.25 -10.79
CA ASN A 173 -5.95 -11.17 -10.74
C ASN A 173 -6.62 -12.50 -11.09
N GLU A 174 -6.11 -13.20 -12.11
CA GLU A 174 -6.57 -14.54 -12.48
C GLU A 174 -6.31 -15.58 -11.38
N LEU A 175 -5.15 -15.47 -10.69
CA LEU A 175 -4.81 -16.31 -9.53
C LEU A 175 -5.77 -16.11 -8.35
N LYS A 176 -6.47 -14.97 -8.29
CA LYS A 176 -7.31 -14.56 -7.15
C LYS A 176 -6.56 -14.52 -5.83
N LEU A 177 -5.31 -14.05 -5.86
CA LEU A 177 -4.41 -14.04 -4.70
C LEU A 177 -5.12 -13.42 -3.48
N CYS A 178 -5.09 -14.13 -2.34
CA CYS A 178 -5.73 -13.72 -1.09
C CYS A 178 -7.24 -13.44 -1.21
N GLY A 179 -7.91 -14.14 -2.14
CA GLY A 179 -9.33 -13.98 -2.43
C GLY A 179 -9.68 -12.70 -3.19
N LYS A 180 -8.70 -12.00 -3.77
CA LYS A 180 -8.87 -10.72 -4.47
C LYS A 180 -8.62 -10.82 -5.97
N SER A 181 -9.41 -10.09 -6.75
CA SER A 181 -9.32 -10.00 -8.22
C SER A 181 -9.33 -8.54 -8.72
N ASP A 182 -9.02 -7.61 -7.83
CA ASP A 182 -8.92 -6.16 -8.06
C ASP A 182 -7.48 -5.66 -7.80
N TRP A 183 -6.48 -6.53 -7.97
CA TRP A 183 -5.07 -6.17 -7.89
C TRP A 183 -4.72 -5.15 -8.96
N ARG A 184 -3.97 -4.13 -8.56
CA ARG A 184 -3.47 -3.06 -9.42
C ARG A 184 -2.04 -2.70 -9.07
N MET A 185 -1.39 -2.02 -10.00
CA MET A 185 -0.13 -1.32 -9.74
C MET A 185 -0.37 -0.24 -8.66
N PRO A 186 0.50 -0.15 -7.63
CA PRO A 186 0.40 0.90 -6.63
C PRO A 186 0.81 2.25 -7.25
N ASN A 187 0.28 3.35 -6.74
CA ASN A 187 0.83 4.67 -7.04
C ASN A 187 2.12 4.91 -6.24
N ILE A 188 2.84 6.00 -6.54
CA ILE A 188 4.13 6.28 -5.88
C ILE A 188 3.97 6.56 -4.38
N THR A 189 2.91 7.25 -3.96
CA THR A 189 2.64 7.56 -2.54
C THR A 189 2.33 6.29 -1.75
N GLU A 190 1.63 5.32 -2.33
CA GLU A 190 1.37 4.01 -1.70
C GLU A 190 2.66 3.23 -1.48
N LEU A 191 3.57 3.21 -2.48
CA LEU A 191 4.88 2.56 -2.33
C LEU A 191 5.77 3.24 -1.28
N LEU A 192 5.70 4.57 -1.16
CA LEU A 192 6.40 5.32 -0.14
C LEU A 192 5.76 5.14 1.25
N GLY A 193 4.44 4.96 1.30
CA GLY A 193 3.68 4.74 2.52
C GLY A 193 3.94 3.41 3.22
N ILE A 194 4.68 2.48 2.61
CA ILE A 194 5.15 1.24 3.27
C ILE A 194 6.64 1.29 3.61
N LYS A 195 7.30 2.44 3.43
CA LYS A 195 8.72 2.59 3.76
C LYS A 195 8.89 2.88 5.24
N ASP A 196 9.67 2.04 5.89
CA ASP A 196 10.10 2.24 7.26
C ASP A 196 11.46 2.94 7.25
N TYR A 197 11.46 4.24 7.52
CA TYR A 197 12.63 5.11 7.49
C TYR A 197 13.50 4.98 8.74
N SER A 198 13.06 4.24 9.77
CA SER A 198 13.90 3.91 10.92
C SER A 198 14.88 2.76 10.65
N ARG A 199 14.92 2.27 9.40
CA ARG A 199 15.71 1.13 8.95
C ARG A 199 16.60 1.57 7.78
N ASP A 200 17.80 0.98 7.69
CA ASP A 200 18.76 1.34 6.63
C ASP A 200 18.38 0.74 5.27
N ALA A 201 18.64 -0.55 5.03
CA ALA A 201 18.35 -1.21 3.76
C ALA A 201 18.04 -2.71 3.95
N PRO A 202 16.87 -3.20 3.47
CA PRO A 202 15.82 -2.45 2.80
C PRO A 202 15.01 -1.59 3.78
N THR A 203 14.61 -0.39 3.36
CA THR A 203 13.74 0.55 4.11
C THR A 203 12.27 0.08 4.10
N ILE A 204 12.00 -1.12 4.63
CA ILE A 204 10.67 -1.74 4.70
C ILE A 204 10.66 -2.79 5.83
N ASP A 205 9.50 -3.05 6.41
CA ASP A 205 9.38 -4.12 7.40
C ASP A 205 9.45 -5.51 6.76
N THR A 206 10.63 -6.11 6.79
CA THR A 206 10.87 -7.45 6.20
C THR A 206 10.13 -8.59 6.89
N ALA A 207 9.55 -8.38 8.08
CA ALA A 207 8.67 -9.37 8.71
C ALA A 207 7.31 -9.48 8.00
N TYR A 208 6.90 -8.43 7.27
CA TYR A 208 5.65 -8.32 6.53
C TYR A 208 5.84 -8.15 5.02
N PHE A 209 7.05 -7.80 4.59
CA PHE A 209 7.45 -7.69 3.18
C PHE A 209 8.79 -8.42 2.95
N PRO A 210 8.84 -9.74 3.22
CA PRO A 210 10.02 -10.54 2.94
C PRO A 210 10.34 -10.51 1.46
N ASP A 211 11.52 -11.03 1.13
CA ASP A 211 11.98 -11.13 -0.25
C ASP A 211 12.04 -9.77 -0.97
N THR A 212 12.27 -8.70 -0.20
CA THR A 212 12.64 -7.37 -0.70
C THR A 212 14.14 -7.19 -0.51
N GLY A 213 14.90 -7.05 -1.59
CA GLY A 213 16.31 -6.74 -1.58
C GLY A 213 16.60 -5.26 -1.30
N PRO A 214 17.80 -4.94 -0.76
CA PRO A 214 18.20 -3.56 -0.45
C PRO A 214 18.35 -2.71 -1.72
N ASN A 215 18.66 -3.30 -2.87
CA ASN A 215 18.85 -2.60 -4.14
C ASN A 215 17.61 -2.62 -5.04
N ASP A 216 16.50 -3.16 -4.54
CA ASP A 216 15.29 -3.33 -5.33
C ASP A 216 14.65 -1.98 -5.65
N TRP A 217 14.13 -1.90 -6.86
CA TRP A 217 13.26 -0.83 -7.32
C TRP A 217 11.89 -1.41 -7.63
N HIS A 218 10.85 -0.64 -7.33
CA HIS A 218 9.46 -1.04 -7.55
C HIS A 218 8.76 -0.03 -8.44
N TRP A 219 8.20 -0.52 -9.55
CA TRP A 219 7.40 0.33 -10.44
C TRP A 219 6.13 0.83 -9.75
N SER A 220 5.79 2.10 -9.98
CA SER A 220 4.46 2.64 -9.70
C SER A 220 3.59 2.69 -10.97
N SER A 221 2.30 2.91 -10.81
CA SER A 221 1.34 3.16 -11.90
C SER A 221 1.50 4.55 -12.56
N VAL A 222 2.31 5.45 -11.97
CA VAL A 222 2.29 6.87 -12.32
C VAL A 222 3.33 7.16 -13.40
N SER A 223 2.88 7.66 -14.55
CA SER A 223 3.76 8.21 -15.59
C SER A 223 4.37 9.53 -15.16
N TYR A 224 5.61 9.80 -15.55
CA TYR A 224 6.28 11.06 -15.21
C TYR A 224 5.83 12.19 -16.15
N ILE A 225 5.34 13.29 -15.56
CA ILE A 225 4.77 14.42 -16.33
C ILE A 225 5.81 15.13 -17.18
N GLY A 226 7.06 15.23 -16.69
CA GLY A 226 8.14 15.91 -17.41
C GLY A 226 8.62 15.15 -18.64
N LYS A 227 8.36 13.83 -18.70
CA LYS A 227 8.78 12.98 -19.81
C LYS A 227 7.92 11.71 -19.85
N ARG A 228 6.93 11.70 -20.76
CA ARG A 228 5.95 10.59 -20.90
C ARG A 228 6.56 9.20 -21.08
N SER A 229 7.79 9.10 -21.58
CA SER A 229 8.53 7.84 -21.73
C SER A 229 9.12 7.32 -20.42
N GLU A 230 8.85 7.97 -19.28
CA GLU A 230 9.30 7.62 -17.93
C GLU A 230 8.11 7.39 -17.00
N ALA A 231 8.32 6.60 -15.95
CA ALA A 231 7.35 6.32 -14.90
C ALA A 231 8.04 6.36 -13.54
N TRP A 232 7.30 6.69 -12.48
CA TRP A 232 7.85 6.72 -11.12
C TRP A 232 8.12 5.31 -10.60
N ALA A 233 9.22 5.16 -9.88
CA ALA A 233 9.60 3.95 -9.16
C ALA A 233 10.15 4.31 -7.77
N ALA A 234 9.95 3.42 -6.79
CA ALA A 234 10.44 3.57 -5.43
C ALA A 234 11.64 2.65 -5.17
N SER A 235 12.68 3.19 -4.55
CA SER A 235 13.87 2.44 -4.12
C SER A 235 13.66 1.82 -2.74
N SER A 236 14.20 0.62 -2.53
CA SER A 236 14.30 -0.01 -1.21
C SER A 236 15.58 0.35 -0.44
N TYR A 237 16.54 1.06 -1.05
CA TYR A 237 17.85 1.33 -0.43
C TYR A 237 17.82 2.48 0.59
N TYR A 238 17.02 3.52 0.34
CA TYR A 238 16.85 4.70 1.21
C TYR A 238 15.41 5.21 1.24
N GLY A 239 14.45 4.42 0.74
CA GLY A 239 13.03 4.79 0.70
C GLY A 239 12.69 5.98 -0.20
N GLY A 240 13.59 6.38 -1.12
CA GLY A 240 13.34 7.46 -2.07
C GLY A 240 12.66 7.00 -3.37
N SER A 241 12.41 7.95 -4.29
CA SER A 241 11.80 7.68 -5.59
C SER A 241 12.59 8.31 -6.74
N ALA A 242 12.45 7.73 -7.94
CA ALA A 242 12.99 8.26 -9.19
C ALA A 242 12.00 8.02 -10.34
N HIS A 243 12.25 8.62 -11.52
CA HIS A 243 11.43 8.45 -12.72
C HIS A 243 12.22 7.83 -13.89
N PRO A 244 12.58 6.55 -13.81
CA PRO A 244 13.31 5.86 -14.87
C PRO A 244 12.46 5.64 -16.14
N PRO A 245 13.11 5.40 -17.29
CA PRO A 245 12.39 5.14 -18.54
C PRO A 245 11.58 3.85 -18.58
N LYS A 246 10.44 3.88 -19.28
CA LYS A 246 9.51 2.75 -19.43
C LYS A 246 10.05 1.59 -20.28
N ILE A 247 10.96 1.86 -21.24
CA ILE A 247 11.32 0.93 -22.33
C ILE A 247 12.82 0.52 -22.33
N TYR A 248 13.71 1.20 -21.59
CA TYR A 248 15.14 0.88 -21.66
C TYR A 248 15.50 -0.32 -20.77
N GLY A 249 16.36 -1.21 -21.27
CA GLY A 249 16.77 -2.46 -20.59
C GLY A 249 17.51 -2.29 -19.25
N PHE A 250 17.92 -1.08 -18.88
CA PHE A 250 18.44 -0.75 -17.54
C PHE A 250 17.33 -0.40 -16.52
N SER A 251 16.06 -0.42 -16.94
CA SER A 251 14.89 -0.10 -16.12
C SER A 251 13.94 -1.29 -16.09
N LEU A 252 14.44 -2.44 -15.67
CA LEU A 252 13.62 -3.60 -15.34
C LEU A 252 13.52 -3.67 -13.83
N PHE A 253 12.32 -3.43 -13.31
CA PHE A 253 12.09 -3.33 -11.86
C PHE A 253 11.05 -4.33 -11.40
N HIS A 254 10.99 -4.53 -10.09
CA HIS A 254 10.03 -5.40 -9.46
C HIS A 254 8.66 -4.74 -9.42
N VAL A 255 7.65 -5.57 -9.22
CA VAL A 255 6.28 -5.14 -8.99
C VAL A 255 5.78 -5.82 -7.72
N ARG A 256 5.18 -5.00 -6.86
CA ARG A 256 4.40 -5.42 -5.70
C ARG A 256 3.01 -4.83 -5.86
N LEU A 257 2.03 -5.67 -6.18
CA LEU A 257 0.68 -5.21 -6.41
C LEU A 257 -0.02 -4.85 -5.10
N VAL A 258 -1.07 -4.05 -5.23
CA VAL A 258 -1.97 -3.66 -4.15
C VAL A 258 -3.42 -3.89 -4.57
N SER A 259 -4.29 -4.22 -3.61
CA SER A 259 -5.74 -4.32 -3.75
C SER A 259 -6.41 -3.35 -2.75
N GLY A 260 -7.57 -2.81 -3.13
CA GLY A 260 -8.21 -1.70 -2.42
C GLY A 260 -7.57 -0.34 -2.70
N GLY A 261 -8.20 0.74 -2.22
CA GLY A 261 -7.80 2.12 -2.55
C GLY A 261 -7.97 2.48 -4.04
N GLN A 262 -7.76 3.77 -4.35
CA GLN A 262 -8.01 4.46 -5.63
C GLN A 262 -9.30 4.08 -6.38
#